data_AF-A0A3B9ZC67-F1
#
_entry.id   AF-A0A3B9ZC67-F1
#
_cell.length_a   1.000
_cell.length_b   1.000
_cell.length_c   1.000
_cell.angle_alpha   90.00
_cell.angle_beta   90.00
_cell.angle_gamma   90.00
#
_symmetry.space_group_name_H-M   'P 1'
#
loop_
_entity.id
_entity.type
_entity.pdbx_description
1 polymer ?
#
loop_
_entity_poly.entity_id
_entity_poly.type
_entity_poly.pdbx_seq_one_letter_code
_entity_poly.pdbx_strand_id
1 'polypeptide(L)'
;MREGTRNNYFIIVRIIMMVMFSLGGFLKTDRDRKVGVLALILLLVSLFMACICLKEFFTVSIQKIILIIPAIILALLFYIEGKSFIFLGVFLICEYLYLFNAKIIYFILPYIMLYANAEYDMFFAFAVISLIDLCYIQEIYVVSYYRNRTIEDVKLEQSLKRDMTIKEEAAKDELKKSMLMAENQILEERAHLSQTLHDKLGHNINGSIYQLEASKLIMDKDPEKARSMTQGVIDQLRTGMDEIRSILRKERPKKKELAIIQLYKLCDDCNNKGVVTELETEGNIDDIPDYLWEVILDNAF
;
A
#
# COMPACT_ATOMS: atom_id res chain seq x y z
N MET A 1 13.39 12.27 -14.58
CA MET A 1 14.87 12.20 -14.60
C MET A 1 15.25 10.83 -14.03
N ARG A 2 15.84 9.94 -14.84
CA ARG A 2 15.99 8.49 -14.54
C ARG A 2 16.76 8.26 -13.22
N GLU A 3 16.23 7.47 -12.29
CA GLU A 3 16.88 7.12 -11.00
C GLU A 3 18.35 6.64 -11.15
N GLY A 4 18.68 6.02 -12.28
CA GLY A 4 20.06 5.60 -12.59
C GLY A 4 21.05 6.76 -12.71
N THR A 5 20.64 7.96 -13.16
CA THR A 5 21.55 9.12 -13.24
C THR A 5 21.79 9.75 -11.86
N ARG A 6 20.84 9.61 -10.92
CA ARG A 6 21.02 10.10 -9.54
C ARG A 6 21.98 9.22 -8.75
N ASN A 7 21.92 7.90 -8.96
CA ASN A 7 22.79 6.96 -8.24
C ASN A 7 24.25 6.98 -8.74
N ASN A 8 24.46 7.35 -10.01
CA ASN A 8 25.80 7.37 -10.63
C ASN A 8 26.39 8.79 -10.78
N TYR A 9 25.68 9.84 -10.33
CA TYR A 9 26.14 11.23 -10.46
C TYR A 9 27.50 11.44 -9.79
N PHE A 10 27.66 10.92 -8.58
CA PHE A 10 28.90 11.07 -7.83
C PHE A 10 30.09 10.35 -8.47
N ILE A 11 29.86 9.17 -9.05
CA ILE A 11 30.87 8.42 -9.82
C ILE A 11 31.33 9.24 -11.03
N ILE A 12 30.38 9.85 -11.76
CA ILE A 12 30.68 10.69 -12.92
C ILE A 12 31.51 11.92 -12.51
N VAL A 13 31.12 12.61 -11.43
CA VAL A 13 31.86 13.77 -10.91
C VAL A 13 33.28 13.38 -10.50
N ARG A 14 33.48 12.24 -9.84
CA ARG A 14 34.81 11.74 -9.47
C ARG A 14 35.69 11.48 -10.68
N ILE A 15 35.17 10.80 -11.71
CA ILE A 15 35.91 10.51 -12.94
C ILE A 15 36.34 11.83 -13.61
N ILE A 16 35.44 12.80 -13.71
CA ILE A 16 35.74 14.12 -14.29
C ILE A 16 36.84 14.82 -13.49
N MET A 17 36.74 14.86 -12.16
CA MET A 17 37.75 15.47 -11.30
C MET A 17 39.11 14.78 -11.45
N MET A 18 39.13 13.45 -11.52
CA MET A 18 40.36 12.67 -11.67
C MET A 18 41.04 12.91 -13.04
N VAL A 19 40.25 13.02 -14.12
CA VAL A 19 40.75 13.40 -15.46
C VAL A 19 41.29 14.84 -15.46
N MET A 20 40.61 15.78 -14.80
CA MET A 20 41.05 17.17 -14.73
C MET A 20 42.37 17.33 -13.97
N PHE A 21 42.54 16.63 -12.84
CA PHE A 21 43.78 16.70 -12.06
C PHE A 21 44.96 15.99 -12.73
N SER A 22 44.71 14.91 -13.46
CA SER A 22 45.76 14.26 -14.26
C SER A 22 46.24 15.16 -15.41
N LEU A 23 45.32 15.81 -16.13
CA LEU A 23 45.67 16.80 -17.17
C LEU A 23 46.41 18.01 -16.59
N GLY A 24 45.96 18.52 -15.45
CA GLY A 24 46.60 19.66 -14.77
C GLY A 24 48.03 19.37 -14.34
N GLY A 25 48.30 18.17 -13.80
CA GLY A 25 49.66 17.73 -13.48
C GLY A 25 50.54 17.58 -14.72
N PHE A 26 50.01 16.96 -15.78
CA PHE A 26 50.75 16.75 -17.04
C PHE A 26 51.12 18.05 -17.77
N LEU A 27 50.26 19.07 -17.75
CA LEU A 27 50.56 20.37 -18.37
C LEU A 27 51.68 21.13 -17.67
N LYS A 28 51.93 20.82 -16.39
CA LYS A 28 52.93 21.48 -15.56
C LYS A 28 54.26 20.71 -15.51
N THR A 29 54.24 19.44 -15.94
CA THR A 29 55.44 18.65 -16.17
C THR A 29 56.38 19.35 -17.15
N ASP A 30 57.65 19.41 -16.78
CA ASP A 30 58.68 20.09 -17.56
C ASP A 30 58.87 19.41 -18.94
N ARG A 31 58.62 20.19 -20.01
CA ARG A 31 58.57 19.69 -21.40
C ARG A 31 59.94 19.27 -21.94
N ASP A 32 61.02 19.65 -21.27
CA ASP A 32 62.40 19.36 -21.67
C ASP A 32 62.91 17.99 -21.19
N ARG A 33 62.08 17.21 -20.48
CA ARG A 33 62.43 15.84 -20.08
C ARG A 33 62.43 14.87 -21.26
N LYS A 34 63.29 13.85 -21.19
CA LYS A 34 63.37 12.77 -22.20
C LYS A 34 61.99 12.14 -22.41
N VAL A 35 61.63 11.90 -23.68
CA VAL A 35 60.34 11.31 -24.12
C VAL A 35 59.95 10.06 -23.32
N GLY A 36 60.91 9.24 -22.91
CA GLY A 36 60.66 8.05 -22.08
C GLY A 36 60.12 8.33 -20.68
N VAL A 37 60.46 9.47 -20.07
CA VAL A 37 59.96 9.84 -18.73
C VAL A 37 58.52 10.34 -18.81
N LEU A 38 58.18 11.12 -19.85
CA LEU A 38 56.79 11.54 -20.10
C LEU A 38 55.86 10.34 -20.37
N ALA A 39 56.33 9.37 -21.15
CA ALA A 39 55.57 8.14 -21.41
C ALA A 39 55.32 7.34 -20.12
N LEU A 40 56.30 7.29 -19.22
CA LEU A 40 56.20 6.61 -17.94
C LEU A 40 55.21 7.30 -16.99
N ILE A 41 55.17 8.63 -16.98
CA ILE A 41 54.19 9.41 -16.18
C ILE A 41 52.77 9.18 -16.69
N LEU A 42 52.54 9.24 -18.00
CA LEU A 42 51.24 8.95 -18.60
C LEU A 42 50.78 7.52 -18.28
N LEU A 43 51.70 6.55 -18.34
CA LEU A 43 51.42 5.17 -17.95
C LEU A 43 51.00 5.09 -16.48
N LEU A 44 51.75 5.69 -15.55
CA LEU A 44 51.44 5.67 -14.12
C LEU A 44 50.10 6.34 -13.80
N VAL A 45 49.80 7.47 -14.43
CA VAL A 45 48.52 8.15 -14.28
C VAL A 45 47.38 7.30 -14.83
N SER A 46 47.54 6.69 -16.00
CA SER A 46 46.53 5.77 -16.54
C SER A 46 46.29 4.54 -15.65
N LEU A 47 47.35 4.02 -15.02
CA LEU A 47 47.28 2.90 -14.08
C LEU A 47 46.56 3.31 -12.78
N PHE A 48 46.85 4.52 -12.27
CA PHE A 48 46.15 5.10 -11.14
C PHE A 48 44.66 5.22 -11.41
N MET A 49 44.29 5.78 -12.57
CA MET A 49 42.90 5.92 -12.98
C MET A 49 42.21 4.56 -13.08
N ALA A 50 42.87 3.58 -13.72
CA ALA A 50 42.36 2.22 -13.87
C ALA A 50 42.12 1.55 -12.52
N CYS A 51 43.04 1.67 -11.56
CA CYS A 51 42.87 1.10 -10.23
C CYS A 51 41.70 1.71 -9.45
N ILE A 52 41.48 3.03 -9.56
CA ILE A 52 40.35 3.70 -8.91
C ILE A 52 39.02 3.31 -9.54
N CYS A 53 38.94 3.19 -10.87
CA CYS A 53 37.73 2.68 -11.52
C CYS A 53 37.49 1.19 -11.17
N LEU A 54 38.54 0.37 -11.14
CA LEU A 54 38.43 -1.06 -10.86
C LEU A 54 37.89 -1.33 -9.45
N LYS A 55 38.24 -0.48 -8.47
CA LYS A 55 37.73 -0.54 -7.09
C LYS A 55 36.19 -0.57 -7.05
N GLU A 56 35.50 0.15 -7.93
CA GLU A 56 34.04 0.28 -7.89
C GLU A 56 33.29 -1.04 -8.13
N PHE A 57 33.93 -2.02 -8.79
CA PHE A 57 33.34 -3.34 -9.05
C PHE A 57 33.42 -4.31 -7.86
N PHE A 58 34.19 -3.98 -6.81
CA PHE A 58 34.43 -4.88 -5.67
C PHE A 58 33.66 -4.48 -4.41
N THR A 59 33.51 -5.43 -3.48
CA THR A 59 32.87 -5.20 -2.16
C THR A 59 33.70 -4.28 -1.27
N VAL A 60 33.06 -3.56 -0.34
CA VAL A 60 33.69 -2.52 0.51
C VAL A 60 34.95 -3.00 1.24
N SER A 61 35.02 -4.26 1.66
CA SER A 61 36.22 -4.83 2.30
C SER A 61 37.40 -4.97 1.34
N ILE A 62 37.15 -5.39 0.10
CA ILE A 62 38.18 -5.53 -0.94
C ILE A 62 38.61 -4.14 -1.44
N GLN A 63 37.67 -3.18 -1.48
CA GLN A 63 37.96 -1.79 -1.86
C GLN A 63 39.04 -1.15 -0.97
N LYS A 64 39.09 -1.47 0.33
CA LYS A 64 40.14 -0.99 1.26
C LYS A 64 41.53 -1.43 0.82
N ILE A 65 41.64 -2.69 0.39
CA ILE A 65 42.90 -3.31 0.00
C ILE A 65 43.35 -2.75 -1.35
N ILE A 66 42.44 -2.62 -2.31
CA ILE A 66 42.73 -2.08 -3.64
C ILE A 66 43.29 -0.65 -3.55
N LEU A 67 42.84 0.16 -2.57
CA LEU A 67 43.27 1.55 -2.40
C LEU A 67 44.76 1.71 -2.05
N ILE A 68 45.40 0.66 -1.55
CA ILE A 68 46.85 0.64 -1.28
C ILE A 68 47.65 0.77 -2.59
N ILE A 69 47.14 0.21 -3.69
CA ILE A 69 47.83 0.21 -4.99
C ILE A 69 47.92 1.65 -5.57
N PRO A 70 46.82 2.43 -5.69
CA PRO A 70 46.87 3.86 -6.02
C PRO A 70 47.80 4.68 -5.12
N ALA A 71 47.86 4.38 -3.82
CA ALA A 71 48.75 5.10 -2.89
C ALA A 71 50.23 4.87 -3.21
N ILE A 72 50.62 3.64 -3.57
CA ILE A 72 51.99 3.30 -4.01
C ILE A 72 52.32 4.00 -5.33
N ILE A 73 51.39 4.00 -6.29
CA ILE A 73 51.57 4.68 -7.59
C ILE A 73 51.75 6.19 -7.38
N LEU A 74 50.96 6.80 -6.49
CA LEU A 74 51.08 8.21 -6.14
C LEU A 74 52.43 8.55 -5.50
N ALA A 75 52.93 7.70 -4.58
CA ALA A 75 54.25 7.89 -3.98
C ALA A 75 55.37 7.86 -5.04
N LEU A 76 55.23 6.98 -6.04
CA LEU A 76 56.19 6.88 -7.15
C LEU A 76 56.09 8.08 -8.09
N LEU A 77 54.89 8.64 -8.31
CA LEU A 77 54.68 9.90 -9.03
C LEU A 77 55.35 11.08 -8.31
N PHE A 78 55.19 11.19 -6.98
CA PHE A 78 55.85 12.22 -6.18
C PHE A 78 57.38 12.13 -6.24
N TYR A 79 57.95 10.93 -6.36
CA TYR A 79 59.39 10.73 -6.49
C TYR A 79 59.95 11.23 -7.83
N ILE A 80 59.18 11.10 -8.92
CA ILE A 80 59.65 11.44 -10.28
C ILE A 80 59.39 12.91 -10.64
N GLU A 81 58.19 13.40 -10.36
CA GLU A 81 57.70 14.71 -10.80
C GLU A 81 57.66 15.74 -9.66
N GLY A 82 58.00 15.35 -8.43
CA GLY A 82 57.84 16.24 -7.30
C GLY A 82 56.36 16.53 -7.05
N LYS A 83 56.00 17.78 -6.73
CA LYS A 83 54.71 18.10 -6.10
C LYS A 83 53.60 18.45 -7.10
N SER A 84 53.84 18.31 -8.40
CA SER A 84 52.87 18.68 -9.44
C SER A 84 51.55 17.89 -9.36
N PHE A 85 51.56 16.67 -8.79
CA PHE A 85 50.38 15.82 -8.62
C PHE A 85 49.72 15.89 -7.22
N ILE A 86 49.92 16.98 -6.46
CA ILE A 86 49.36 17.16 -5.11
C ILE A 86 47.84 16.95 -5.03
N PHE A 87 47.08 17.36 -6.05
CA PHE A 87 45.61 17.25 -6.08
C PHE A 87 45.13 15.80 -6.20
N LEU A 88 45.90 14.92 -6.84
CA LEU A 88 45.62 13.47 -6.83
C LEU A 88 45.85 12.88 -5.44
N GLY A 89 46.80 13.41 -4.66
CA GLY A 89 46.97 13.04 -3.26
C GLY A 89 45.82 13.49 -2.37
N VAL A 90 45.34 14.73 -2.55
CA VAL A 90 44.14 15.22 -1.87
C VAL A 90 42.91 14.37 -2.21
N PHE A 91 42.73 14.05 -3.50
CA PHE A 91 41.66 13.16 -3.96
C PHE A 91 41.73 11.78 -3.28
N LEU A 92 42.94 11.20 -3.19
CA LEU A 92 43.15 9.91 -2.54
C LEU A 92 42.87 9.94 -1.03
N ILE A 93 43.22 11.04 -0.34
CA ILE A 93 42.85 11.25 1.07
C ILE A 93 41.33 11.30 1.23
N CYS A 94 40.63 12.05 0.36
CA CYS A 94 39.17 12.14 0.39
C CYS A 94 38.50 10.78 0.12
N GLU A 95 39.06 9.97 -0.79
CA GLU A 95 38.61 8.59 -1.04
C GLU A 95 38.76 7.69 0.19
N TYR A 96 39.88 7.83 0.93
CA TYR A 96 40.06 7.12 2.20
C TYR A 96 39.02 7.56 3.24
N LEU A 97 38.81 8.87 3.40
CA LEU A 97 37.83 9.40 4.35
C LEU A 97 36.41 8.94 4.02
N TYR A 98 36.05 8.94 2.73
CA TYR A 98 34.78 8.43 2.23
C TYR A 98 34.57 6.96 2.59
N LEU A 99 35.57 6.13 2.32
CA LEU A 99 35.43 4.68 2.46
C LEU A 99 35.37 4.20 3.92
N PHE A 100 35.94 4.99 4.83
CA PHE A 100 35.85 4.74 6.27
C PHE A 100 34.66 5.44 6.95
N ASN A 101 33.77 6.11 6.19
CA ASN A 101 32.68 6.93 6.74
C ASN A 101 33.18 7.87 7.84
N ALA A 102 34.29 8.56 7.58
CA ALA A 102 34.93 9.41 8.56
C ALA A 102 34.00 10.57 8.97
N LYS A 103 34.14 11.02 10.23
CA LYS A 103 33.45 12.21 10.72
C LYS A 103 33.91 13.44 9.94
N ILE A 104 33.03 14.44 9.80
CA ILE A 104 33.29 15.69 9.07
C ILE A 104 34.58 16.40 9.50
N ILE A 105 35.00 16.25 10.76
CA ILE A 105 36.23 16.86 11.30
C ILE A 105 37.52 16.39 10.58
N TYR A 106 37.53 15.19 10.00
CA TYR A 106 38.69 14.64 9.31
C TYR A 106 38.91 15.24 7.91
N PHE A 107 37.92 15.96 7.36
CA PHE A 107 38.09 16.73 6.11
C PHE A 107 39.00 17.95 6.27
N ILE A 108 39.55 18.19 7.47
CA ILE A 108 40.64 19.16 7.67
C ILE A 108 41.99 18.58 7.19
N LEU A 109 42.13 17.25 7.13
CA LEU A 109 43.40 16.56 6.80
C LEU A 109 43.96 16.94 5.40
N PRO A 110 43.16 17.07 4.33
CA PRO A 110 43.65 17.52 3.03
C PRO A 110 44.34 18.89 3.04
N TYR A 111 43.95 19.81 3.93
CA TYR A 111 44.54 21.14 4.02
C TYR A 111 45.98 21.12 4.54
N ILE A 112 46.41 20.04 5.19
CA ILE A 112 47.82 19.86 5.58
C ILE A 112 48.72 19.83 4.33
N MET A 113 48.20 19.33 3.20
CA MET A 113 48.93 19.34 1.92
C MET A 113 49.09 20.74 1.32
N LEU A 114 48.36 21.76 1.80
CA LEU A 114 48.54 23.15 1.39
C LEU A 114 49.91 23.69 1.80
N TYR A 115 50.43 23.29 2.96
CA TYR A 115 51.78 23.68 3.41
C TYR A 115 52.90 23.04 2.58
N ALA A 116 52.61 21.88 1.96
CA ALA A 116 53.54 21.24 1.05
C ALA A 116 53.52 21.88 -0.35
N ASN A 117 52.48 22.62 -0.72
CA ASN A 117 52.29 23.20 -2.05
C ASN A 117 53.21 24.40 -2.30
N ALA A 118 54.34 24.16 -2.97
CA ALA A 118 55.27 25.21 -3.41
C ALA A 118 55.05 25.64 -4.87
N GLU A 119 54.32 24.84 -5.66
CA GLU A 119 54.20 25.05 -7.12
C GLU A 119 52.94 25.82 -7.51
N TYR A 120 51.88 25.77 -6.71
CA TYR A 120 50.58 26.38 -7.02
C TYR A 120 50.33 27.59 -6.14
N ASP A 121 49.59 28.58 -6.68
CA ASP A 121 49.12 29.69 -5.87
C ASP A 121 48.25 29.18 -4.70
N MET A 122 48.50 29.72 -3.50
CA MET A 122 47.88 29.25 -2.27
C MET A 122 46.36 29.39 -2.32
N PHE A 123 45.85 30.50 -2.88
CA PHE A 123 44.41 30.71 -3.03
C PHE A 123 43.78 29.72 -4.00
N PHE A 124 44.43 29.47 -5.14
CA PHE A 124 43.97 28.47 -6.10
C PHE A 124 43.93 27.07 -5.47
N ALA A 125 45.01 26.65 -4.80
CA ALA A 125 45.07 25.34 -4.16
C ALA A 125 44.01 25.18 -3.06
N PHE A 126 43.77 26.21 -2.24
CA PHE A 126 42.72 26.21 -1.24
C PHE A 126 41.31 26.09 -1.86
N ALA A 127 41.04 26.83 -2.94
CA ALA A 127 39.76 26.78 -3.63
C ALA A 127 39.49 25.38 -4.24
N VAL A 128 40.51 24.74 -4.82
CA VAL A 128 40.36 23.39 -5.38
C VAL A 128 40.15 22.34 -4.27
N ILE A 129 40.92 22.39 -3.18
CA ILE A 129 40.76 21.46 -2.05
C ILE A 129 39.37 21.57 -1.45
N SER A 130 38.90 22.80 -1.19
CA SER A 130 37.56 23.04 -0.64
C SER A 130 36.43 22.59 -1.56
N LEU A 131 36.59 22.72 -2.88
CA LEU A 131 35.63 22.19 -3.84
C LEU A 131 35.57 20.66 -3.83
N ILE A 132 36.72 19.98 -3.71
CA ILE A 132 36.79 18.52 -3.57
C ILE A 132 36.09 18.10 -2.26
N ASP A 133 36.45 18.70 -1.14
CA ASP A 133 35.88 18.36 0.17
C ASP A 133 34.36 18.55 0.18
N LEU A 134 33.87 19.65 -0.38
CA LEU A 134 32.43 19.94 -0.46
C LEU A 134 31.67 18.86 -1.24
N CYS A 135 32.20 18.40 -2.38
CA CYS A 135 31.62 17.31 -3.15
C CYS A 135 31.54 16.00 -2.34
N TYR A 136 32.59 15.67 -1.59
CA TYR A 136 32.63 14.44 -0.79
C TYR A 136 31.75 14.52 0.45
N ILE A 137 31.72 15.66 1.15
CA ILE A 137 30.84 15.90 2.30
C ILE A 137 29.37 15.84 1.88
N GLN A 138 29.02 16.46 0.75
CA GLN A 138 27.66 16.43 0.21
C GLN A 138 27.18 15.00 -0.05
N GLU A 139 28.03 14.14 -0.64
CA GLU A 139 27.64 12.75 -0.87
C GLU A 139 27.41 11.98 0.43
N ILE A 140 28.36 12.06 1.37
CA ILE A 140 28.31 11.27 2.61
C ILE A 140 27.13 11.69 3.48
N TYR A 141 26.91 12.99 3.65
CA TYR A 141 25.95 13.49 4.64
C TYR A 141 24.59 13.86 4.07
N VAL A 142 24.54 14.39 2.85
CA VAL A 142 23.28 14.82 2.25
C VAL A 142 22.69 13.66 1.46
N VAL A 143 23.39 13.23 0.41
CA VAL A 143 22.84 12.24 -0.53
C VAL A 143 22.59 10.89 0.15
N SER A 144 23.55 10.38 0.93
CA SER A 144 23.39 9.11 1.63
C SER A 144 22.27 9.14 2.67
N TYR A 145 22.14 10.25 3.43
CA TYR A 145 21.06 10.43 4.41
C TYR A 145 19.69 10.43 3.74
N TYR A 146 19.50 11.23 2.69
CA TYR A 146 18.24 11.28 1.96
C TYR A 146 17.92 9.92 1.31
N ARG A 147 18.91 9.24 0.74
CA ARG A 147 18.71 7.91 0.14
C ARG A 147 18.22 6.89 1.17
N ASN A 148 18.86 6.83 2.34
CA ASN A 148 18.45 5.91 3.40
C ASN A 148 17.05 6.22 3.90
N ARG A 149 16.75 7.52 4.10
CA ARG A 149 15.41 7.96 4.52
C ARG A 149 14.33 7.62 3.50
N THR A 150 14.59 7.84 2.21
CA THR A 150 13.65 7.44 1.15
C THR A 150 13.42 5.93 1.13
N ILE A 151 14.46 5.12 1.36
CA ILE A 151 14.31 3.65 1.42
C ILE A 151 13.45 3.24 2.62
N GLU A 152 13.61 3.88 3.77
CA GLU A 152 12.79 3.65 4.95
C GLU A 152 11.33 4.04 4.70
N ASP A 153 11.10 5.22 4.12
CA ASP A 153 9.75 5.71 3.77
C ASP A 153 9.05 4.76 2.80
N VAL A 154 9.74 4.30 1.75
CA VAL A 154 9.18 3.33 0.78
C VAL A 154 8.87 1.99 1.44
N LYS A 155 9.72 1.51 2.36
CA LYS A 155 9.45 0.27 3.12
C LYS A 155 8.23 0.41 4.01
N LEU A 156 8.10 1.56 4.69
CA LEU A 156 6.96 1.86 5.55
C LEU A 156 5.66 1.95 4.74
N GLU A 157 5.70 2.61 3.59
CA GLU A 157 4.56 2.70 2.67
C GLU A 157 4.13 1.31 2.20
N GLN A 158 5.09 0.45 1.84
CA GLN A 158 4.81 -0.94 1.45
C GLN A 158 4.20 -1.75 2.60
N SER A 159 4.67 -1.61 3.84
CA SER A 159 4.08 -2.31 4.99
C SER A 159 2.66 -1.82 5.27
N LEU A 160 2.43 -0.50 5.25
CA LEU A 160 1.10 0.07 5.47
C LEU A 160 0.11 -0.38 4.39
N LYS A 161 0.54 -0.43 3.13
CA LYS A 161 -0.28 -0.93 2.02
C LYS A 161 -0.69 -2.39 2.22
N ARG A 162 0.24 -3.24 2.68
CA ARG A 162 -0.05 -4.64 3.00
C ARG A 162 -1.05 -4.77 4.16
N ASP A 163 -0.84 -4.03 5.23
CA ASP A 163 -1.75 -4.05 6.38
C ASP A 163 -3.17 -3.57 6.00
N MET A 164 -3.26 -2.55 5.15
CA MET A 164 -4.53 -2.06 4.63
C MET A 164 -5.24 -3.11 3.80
N THR A 165 -4.54 -3.79 2.88
CA THR A 165 -5.14 -4.86 2.08
C THR A 165 -5.64 -6.03 2.93
N ILE A 166 -4.90 -6.42 3.98
CA ILE A 166 -5.31 -7.49 4.89
C ILE A 166 -6.58 -7.08 5.67
N LYS A 167 -6.65 -5.83 6.14
CA LYS A 167 -7.84 -5.32 6.83
C LYS A 167 -9.06 -5.23 5.91
N GLU A 168 -8.87 -4.79 4.67
CA GLU A 168 -9.94 -4.75 3.67
C GLU A 168 -10.47 -6.15 3.35
N GLU A 169 -9.59 -7.14 3.19
CA GLU A 169 -9.97 -8.54 2.97
C GLU A 169 -10.74 -9.09 4.18
N ALA A 170 -10.22 -8.86 5.40
CA ALA A 170 -10.91 -9.28 6.62
C ALA A 170 -12.30 -8.66 6.77
N ALA A 171 -12.44 -7.35 6.47
CA ALA A 171 -13.73 -6.66 6.51
C ALA A 171 -14.71 -7.20 5.44
N LYS A 172 -14.23 -7.53 4.24
CA LYS A 172 -15.04 -8.16 3.19
C LYS A 172 -15.52 -9.55 3.61
N ASP A 173 -14.66 -10.34 4.23
CA ASP A 173 -15.01 -11.67 4.72
C ASP A 173 -16.02 -11.61 5.88
N GLU A 174 -15.86 -10.66 6.81
CA GLU A 174 -16.83 -10.41 7.87
C GLU A 174 -18.20 -10.00 7.32
N LEU A 175 -18.22 -9.07 6.36
CA LEU A 175 -19.45 -8.65 5.70
C LEU A 175 -20.12 -9.84 4.99
N LYS A 176 -19.36 -10.65 4.23
CA LYS A 176 -19.89 -11.85 3.57
C LYS A 176 -20.48 -12.85 4.57
N LYS A 177 -19.80 -13.06 5.70
CA LYS A 177 -20.30 -13.93 6.77
C LYS A 177 -21.61 -13.38 7.37
N SER A 178 -21.68 -12.07 7.60
CA SER A 178 -22.90 -11.43 8.11
C SER A 178 -24.09 -11.58 7.14
N MET A 179 -23.87 -11.43 5.83
CA MET A 179 -24.90 -11.65 4.81
C MET A 179 -25.39 -13.10 4.81
N LEU A 180 -24.46 -14.07 4.85
CA LEU A 180 -24.81 -15.49 4.91
C LEU A 180 -25.57 -15.85 6.19
N MET A 181 -25.22 -15.23 7.33
CA MET A 181 -25.95 -15.40 8.59
C MET A 181 -27.38 -14.85 8.47
N ALA A 182 -27.55 -13.66 7.92
CA ALA A 182 -28.87 -13.07 7.69
C ALA A 182 -29.72 -13.92 6.73
N GLU A 183 -29.13 -14.43 5.65
CA GLU A 183 -29.82 -15.32 4.72
C GLU A 183 -30.26 -16.62 5.40
N ASN A 184 -29.38 -17.25 6.19
CA ASN A 184 -29.74 -18.45 6.95
C ASN A 184 -30.86 -18.17 7.97
N GLN A 185 -30.81 -17.04 8.66
CA GLN A 185 -31.86 -16.66 9.61
C GLN A 185 -33.22 -16.51 8.91
N ILE A 186 -33.26 -15.89 7.73
CA ILE A 186 -34.51 -15.79 6.92
C ILE A 186 -35.00 -17.18 6.50
N LEU A 187 -34.10 -18.09 6.12
CA LEU A 187 -34.47 -19.46 5.76
C LEU A 187 -35.01 -20.25 6.96
N GLU A 188 -34.39 -20.10 8.13
CA GLU A 188 -34.85 -20.71 9.38
C GLU A 188 -36.23 -20.20 9.79
N GLU A 189 -36.47 -18.89 9.71
CA GLU A 189 -37.78 -18.28 9.97
C GLU A 189 -38.85 -18.85 9.03
N ARG A 190 -38.55 -18.94 7.72
CA ARG A 190 -39.47 -19.55 6.74
C ARG A 190 -39.75 -21.02 7.03
N ALA A 191 -38.72 -21.80 7.39
CA ALA A 191 -38.88 -23.20 7.74
C ALA A 191 -39.75 -23.37 8.99
N HIS A 192 -39.48 -22.57 10.03
CA HIS A 192 -40.27 -22.54 11.25
C HIS A 192 -41.73 -22.14 10.99
N LEU A 193 -41.97 -21.13 10.14
CA LEU A 193 -43.31 -20.73 9.74
C LEU A 193 -44.04 -21.86 9.00
N SER A 194 -43.37 -22.52 8.05
CA SER A 194 -43.95 -23.65 7.30
C SER A 194 -44.32 -24.80 8.23
N GLN A 195 -43.46 -25.12 9.20
CA GLN A 195 -43.71 -26.15 10.21
C GLN A 195 -44.95 -25.79 11.06
N THR A 196 -44.97 -24.56 11.59
CA THR A 196 -46.08 -24.05 12.41
C THR A 196 -47.40 -24.07 11.65
N LEU A 197 -47.38 -23.66 10.38
CA LEU A 197 -48.54 -23.73 9.50
C LEU A 197 -48.96 -25.17 9.27
N HIS A 198 -48.04 -26.08 8.94
CA HIS A 198 -48.34 -27.50 8.73
C HIS A 198 -48.97 -28.14 9.97
N ASP A 199 -48.46 -27.86 11.17
CA ASP A 199 -48.98 -28.43 12.41
C ASP A 199 -50.38 -27.90 12.73
N LYS A 200 -50.60 -26.59 12.59
CA LYS A 200 -51.91 -25.94 12.74
C LYS A 200 -52.93 -26.42 11.71
N LEU A 201 -52.52 -26.56 10.45
CA LEU A 201 -53.38 -27.01 9.35
C LEU A 201 -53.70 -28.49 9.49
N GLY A 202 -52.67 -29.32 9.69
CA GLY A 202 -52.75 -30.77 9.76
C GLY A 202 -53.57 -31.25 10.94
N HIS A 203 -53.41 -30.63 12.13
CA HIS A 203 -54.20 -31.00 13.30
C HIS A 203 -55.69 -30.68 13.11
N ASN A 204 -56.01 -29.49 12.60
CA ASN A 204 -57.40 -29.08 12.36
C ASN A 204 -58.05 -29.90 11.22
N ILE A 205 -57.33 -30.15 10.13
CA ILE A 205 -57.84 -30.93 8.98
C ILE A 205 -58.09 -32.38 9.40
N ASN A 206 -57.12 -33.06 10.03
CA ASN A 206 -57.31 -34.46 10.42
C ASN A 206 -58.45 -34.61 11.44
N GLY A 207 -58.52 -33.72 12.44
CA GLY A 207 -59.64 -33.72 13.40
C GLY A 207 -61.00 -33.51 12.74
N SER A 208 -61.06 -32.60 11.75
CA SER A 208 -62.26 -32.34 10.96
C SER A 208 -62.68 -33.53 10.11
N ILE A 209 -61.72 -34.24 9.48
CA ILE A 209 -61.98 -35.45 8.69
C ILE A 209 -62.63 -36.52 9.57
N TYR A 210 -62.06 -36.83 10.75
CA TYR A 210 -62.62 -37.83 11.66
C TYR A 210 -64.03 -37.45 12.15
N GLN A 211 -64.29 -36.18 12.46
CA GLN A 211 -65.62 -35.73 12.87
C GLN A 211 -66.65 -35.83 11.74
N LEU A 212 -66.25 -35.57 10.48
CA LEU A 212 -67.12 -35.76 9.31
C LEU A 212 -67.40 -37.24 9.03
N GLU A 213 -66.41 -38.12 9.16
CA GLU A 213 -66.60 -39.57 9.04
C GLU A 213 -67.56 -40.10 10.11
N ALA A 214 -67.41 -39.64 11.36
CA ALA A 214 -68.31 -39.98 12.45
C ALA A 214 -69.73 -39.45 12.21
N SER A 215 -69.87 -38.21 11.73
CA SER A 215 -71.15 -37.60 11.35
C SER A 215 -71.86 -38.41 10.26
N LYS A 216 -71.11 -38.86 9.24
CA LYS A 216 -71.64 -39.71 8.15
C LYS A 216 -72.18 -41.04 8.65
N LEU A 217 -71.52 -41.67 9.64
CA LEU A 217 -71.95 -42.96 10.21
C LEU A 217 -73.26 -42.89 11.01
N ILE A 218 -73.56 -41.74 11.61
CA ILE A 218 -74.76 -41.56 12.45
C ILE A 218 -75.90 -40.85 11.72
N MET A 219 -75.69 -40.38 10.50
CA MET A 219 -76.62 -39.55 9.73
C MET A 219 -78.02 -40.16 9.56
N ASP A 220 -78.11 -41.49 9.37
CA ASP A 220 -79.39 -42.20 9.25
C ASP A 220 -80.03 -42.57 10.60
N LYS A 221 -79.22 -42.66 11.66
CA LYS A 221 -79.66 -43.09 13.00
C LYS A 221 -80.06 -41.91 13.90
N ASP A 222 -79.34 -40.80 13.81
CA ASP A 222 -79.53 -39.59 14.61
C ASP A 222 -79.19 -38.34 13.77
N PRO A 223 -80.14 -37.88 12.93
CA PRO A 223 -79.89 -36.81 11.97
C PRO A 223 -79.68 -35.44 12.64
N GLU A 224 -80.28 -35.20 13.81
CA GLU A 224 -80.08 -33.98 14.61
C GLU A 224 -78.61 -33.88 15.07
N LYS A 225 -78.08 -34.97 15.63
CA LYS A 225 -76.69 -35.01 16.11
C LYS A 225 -75.68 -34.95 14.98
N ALA A 226 -75.95 -35.60 13.84
CA ALA A 226 -75.12 -35.49 12.64
C ALA A 226 -75.04 -34.04 12.11
N ARG A 227 -76.18 -33.32 12.11
CA ARG A 227 -76.24 -31.92 11.68
C ARG A 227 -75.44 -31.01 12.62
N SER A 228 -75.54 -31.22 13.93
CA SER A 228 -74.74 -30.53 14.96
C SER A 228 -73.23 -30.79 14.79
N MET A 229 -72.81 -32.05 14.62
CA MET A 229 -71.39 -32.38 14.41
C MET A 229 -70.83 -31.74 13.15
N THR A 230 -71.59 -31.76 12.05
CA THR A 230 -71.19 -31.13 10.78
C THR A 230 -71.04 -29.62 10.93
N GLN A 231 -71.94 -28.96 11.67
CA GLN A 231 -71.83 -27.54 11.98
C GLN A 231 -70.59 -27.24 12.85
N GLY A 232 -70.30 -28.08 13.84
CA GLY A 232 -69.09 -27.98 14.65
C GLY A 232 -67.80 -28.05 13.83
N VAL A 233 -67.74 -28.97 12.84
CA VAL A 233 -66.62 -29.04 11.90
C VAL A 233 -66.49 -27.77 11.05
N ILE A 234 -67.61 -27.23 10.55
CA ILE A 234 -67.62 -25.98 9.76
C ILE A 234 -67.05 -24.82 10.59
N ASP A 235 -67.46 -24.68 11.83
CA ASP A 235 -67.01 -23.61 12.72
C ASP A 235 -65.53 -23.78 13.10
N GLN A 236 -65.08 -25.03 13.30
CA GLN A 236 -63.68 -25.36 13.59
C GLN A 236 -62.77 -25.08 12.39
N LEU A 237 -63.20 -25.40 11.16
CA LEU A 237 -62.48 -25.08 9.93
C LEU A 237 -62.44 -23.56 9.64
N ARG A 238 -63.54 -22.83 9.91
CA ARG A 238 -63.57 -21.36 9.78
C ARG A 238 -62.59 -20.70 10.74
N THR A 239 -62.61 -21.12 12.01
CA THR A 239 -61.70 -20.61 13.03
C THR A 239 -60.24 -20.91 12.68
N GLY A 240 -59.94 -22.14 12.24
CA GLY A 240 -58.59 -22.50 11.78
C GLY A 240 -58.12 -21.67 10.59
N MET A 241 -59.02 -21.32 9.65
CA MET A 241 -58.70 -20.46 8.51
C MET A 241 -58.38 -19.02 8.92
N ASP A 242 -59.11 -18.48 9.90
CA ASP A 242 -58.84 -17.15 10.44
C ASP A 242 -57.54 -17.10 11.26
N GLU A 243 -57.18 -18.17 11.97
CA GLU A 243 -55.89 -18.30 12.63
C GLU A 243 -54.71 -18.27 11.64
N ILE A 244 -54.81 -19.02 10.52
CA ILE A 244 -53.80 -19.02 9.46
C ILE A 244 -53.69 -17.62 8.84
N ARG A 245 -54.83 -16.99 8.56
CA ARG A 245 -54.88 -15.63 8.00
C ARG A 245 -54.23 -14.62 8.95
N SER A 246 -54.41 -14.78 10.27
CA SER A 246 -53.76 -13.94 11.30
C SER A 246 -52.25 -14.14 11.35
N ILE A 247 -51.77 -15.39 11.30
CA ILE A 247 -50.33 -15.73 11.28
C ILE A 247 -49.65 -15.13 10.03
N LEU A 248 -50.22 -15.36 8.84
CA LEU A 248 -49.70 -14.80 7.59
C LEU A 248 -49.74 -13.27 7.54
N ARG A 249 -50.69 -12.64 8.24
CA ARG A 249 -50.79 -11.17 8.32
C ARG A 249 -49.77 -10.57 9.28
N LYS A 250 -49.38 -11.29 10.34
CA LYS A 250 -48.29 -10.89 11.26
C LYS A 250 -46.89 -11.06 10.65
N GLU A 251 -46.72 -12.07 9.80
CA GLU A 251 -45.43 -12.45 9.18
C GLU A 251 -45.14 -11.72 7.87
N ARG A 252 -46.13 -11.06 7.26
CA ARG A 252 -45.82 -10.14 6.16
C ARG A 252 -45.00 -8.98 6.74
N PRO A 253 -43.83 -8.65 6.16
CA PRO A 253 -43.16 -7.39 6.48
C PRO A 253 -44.22 -6.30 6.32
N LYS A 254 -44.37 -5.44 7.34
CA LYS A 254 -45.34 -4.34 7.26
C LYS A 254 -45.07 -3.63 5.94
N LYS A 255 -46.10 -3.40 5.10
CA LYS A 255 -45.95 -2.78 3.76
C LYS A 255 -45.02 -1.56 3.79
N LYS A 256 -45.06 -0.82 4.89
CA LYS A 256 -44.15 0.26 5.29
C LYS A 256 -42.64 -0.08 5.23
N GLU A 257 -42.18 -1.17 5.86
CA GLU A 257 -40.75 -1.53 5.87
C GLU A 257 -40.27 -1.86 4.45
N LEU A 258 -41.11 -2.56 3.68
CA LEU A 258 -40.88 -2.83 2.26
C LEU A 258 -40.79 -1.54 1.42
N ALA A 259 -41.71 -0.59 1.66
CA ALA A 259 -41.74 0.69 0.95
C ALA A 259 -40.49 1.55 1.24
N ILE A 260 -40.05 1.61 2.50
CA ILE A 260 -38.85 2.35 2.90
C ILE A 260 -37.60 1.73 2.26
N ILE A 261 -37.46 0.40 2.27
CA ILE A 261 -36.34 -0.29 1.61
C ILE A 261 -36.31 0.00 0.10
N GLN A 262 -37.47 0.05 -0.56
CA GLN A 262 -37.58 0.39 -1.98
C GLN A 262 -37.15 1.84 -2.26
N LEU A 263 -37.55 2.80 -1.41
CA LEU A 263 -37.14 4.20 -1.53
C LEU A 263 -35.63 4.38 -1.31
N TYR A 264 -35.05 3.70 -0.30
CA TYR A 264 -33.60 3.71 -0.10
C TYR A 264 -32.85 3.17 -1.32
N LYS A 265 -33.34 2.08 -1.91
CA LYS A 265 -32.74 1.49 -3.12
C LYS A 265 -32.84 2.44 -4.32
N LEU A 266 -33.95 3.15 -4.47
CA LEU A 266 -34.13 4.16 -5.50
C LEU A 266 -33.12 5.32 -5.34
N CYS A 267 -32.92 5.82 -4.12
CA CYS A 267 -31.92 6.85 -3.84
C CYS A 267 -30.49 6.36 -4.16
N ASP A 268 -30.17 5.12 -3.81
CA ASP A 268 -28.85 4.53 -4.13
C ASP A 268 -28.64 4.40 -5.65
N ASP A 269 -29.65 3.95 -6.39
CA ASP A 269 -29.62 3.86 -7.86
C ASP A 269 -29.48 5.25 -8.52
N CYS A 270 -30.10 6.29 -7.96
CA CYS A 270 -29.96 7.68 -8.42
C CYS A 270 -28.57 8.24 -8.14
N ASN A 271 -28.02 8.01 -6.94
CA ASN A 271 -26.66 8.40 -6.58
C ASN A 271 -25.61 7.74 -7.48
N ASN A 272 -25.78 6.45 -7.78
CA ASN A 272 -24.92 5.70 -8.71
C ASN A 272 -24.98 6.25 -10.14
N LYS A 273 -26.09 6.88 -10.54
CA LYS A 273 -26.27 7.55 -11.84
C LYS A 273 -25.83 9.03 -11.82
N GLY A 274 -25.31 9.53 -10.70
CA GLY A 274 -24.79 10.88 -10.55
C GLY A 274 -25.81 11.95 -10.14
N VAL A 275 -27.01 11.55 -9.72
CA VAL A 275 -28.01 12.46 -9.15
C VAL A 275 -27.95 12.33 -7.64
N VAL A 276 -27.53 13.39 -6.94
CA VAL A 276 -27.44 13.39 -5.48
C VAL A 276 -28.86 13.35 -4.89
N THR A 277 -29.19 12.24 -4.23
CA THR A 277 -30.49 12.02 -3.58
C THR A 277 -30.30 11.48 -2.17
N GLU A 278 -31.06 12.02 -1.24
CA GLU A 278 -31.07 11.66 0.17
C GLU A 278 -32.52 11.47 0.64
N LEU A 279 -32.75 10.44 1.44
CA LEU A 279 -34.06 10.12 2.01
C LEU A 279 -34.05 10.51 3.49
N GLU A 280 -34.75 11.59 3.83
CA GLU A 280 -34.99 11.99 5.21
C GLU A 280 -36.40 11.60 5.65
N THR A 281 -36.52 10.98 6.82
CA THR A 281 -37.80 10.65 7.44
C THR A 281 -37.89 11.33 8.80
N GLU A 282 -38.83 12.27 8.95
CA GLU A 282 -39.12 12.92 10.23
C GLU A 282 -40.46 12.46 10.82
N GLY A 283 -40.49 12.21 12.13
CA GLY A 283 -41.69 11.82 12.87
C GLY A 283 -41.90 10.30 13.01
N ASN A 284 -43.05 9.93 13.58
CA ASN A 284 -43.38 8.52 13.74
C ASN A 284 -44.00 7.96 12.45
N ILE A 285 -43.19 7.19 11.74
CA ILE A 285 -43.58 6.58 10.47
C ILE A 285 -44.75 5.58 10.67
N ASP A 286 -45.06 5.15 11.91
CA ASP A 286 -46.18 4.23 12.21
C ASP A 286 -47.56 4.88 12.04
N ASP A 287 -47.63 6.21 11.95
CA ASP A 287 -48.89 6.95 11.78
C ASP A 287 -49.35 7.02 10.31
N ILE A 288 -48.55 6.53 9.36
CA ILE A 288 -48.84 6.59 7.92
C ILE A 288 -49.61 5.32 7.48
N PRO A 289 -50.89 5.44 7.07
CA PRO A 289 -51.68 4.31 6.60
C PRO A 289 -51.18 3.69 5.29
N ASP A 290 -51.36 2.37 5.13
CA ASP A 290 -50.85 1.56 4.01
C ASP A 290 -51.15 2.10 2.61
N TYR A 291 -52.28 2.79 2.39
CA TYR A 291 -52.65 3.33 1.08
C TYR A 291 -51.77 4.52 0.66
N LEU A 292 -51.27 5.32 1.61
CA LEU A 292 -50.38 6.44 1.32
C LEU A 292 -49.02 5.93 0.87
N TRP A 293 -48.56 4.78 1.38
CA TRP A 293 -47.32 4.16 0.93
C TRP A 293 -47.37 3.74 -0.55
N GLU A 294 -48.50 3.24 -1.03
CA GLU A 294 -48.68 2.93 -2.46
C GLU A 294 -48.61 4.20 -3.31
N VAL A 295 -49.25 5.29 -2.89
CA VAL A 295 -49.18 6.58 -3.59
C VAL A 295 -47.76 7.15 -3.60
N ILE A 296 -47.02 7.06 -2.49
CA ILE A 296 -45.63 7.55 -2.40
C ILE A 296 -44.75 6.77 -3.38
N LEU A 297 -44.87 5.44 -3.43
CA LEU A 297 -44.08 4.61 -4.33
C LEU A 297 -44.43 4.87 -5.80
N ASP A 298 -45.71 4.98 -6.15
CA ASP A 298 -46.16 5.24 -7.52
C ASP A 298 -45.73 6.61 -8.07
N ASN A 299 -45.46 7.59 -7.20
CA ASN A 299 -44.95 8.90 -7.62
C ASN A 299 -43.41 9.00 -7.58
N ALA A 300 -42.75 8.10 -6.85
CA ALA A 300 -41.29 8.10 -6.71
C ALA A 300 -40.59 7.37 -7.86
N PHE A 301 -41.20 6.30 -8.39
CA PHE A 301 -40.74 5.57 -9.57
C PHE A 301 -41.26 6.19 -10.88
#